data_AF-A0AAU3UNN7-F1
#
_entry.id   AF-A0AAU3UNN7-F1
#
_cell.length_a   1.000
_cell.length_b   1.000
_cell.length_c   1.000
_cell.angle_alpha   90.00
_cell.angle_beta   90.00
_cell.angle_gamma   90.00
#
_symmetry.space_group_name_H-M   'P 1'
#
loop_
_entity.id
_entity.type
_entity.pdbx_description
1 polymer ?
#
loop_
_entity_poly.entity_id
_entity_poly.type
_entity_poly.pdbx_seq_one_letter_code
_entity_poly.pdbx_strand_id
1 'polypeptide(L)'
;MTDSLTMTAIDALSQLVNSYASQASGQALPTVSWMWDCRARLDAAGEEAEFCGSIHPDLPAAESNSHLMAWARALQMNDVTSERDASGGRRVFAGTLGDSRIRLTAVIESLWPASETQPLIVLS
;
A
#
# COMPACT_ATOMS: atom_id res chain seq x y z
N MET A 1 -4.79 2.30 27.44
CA MET A 1 -4.67 1.63 26.14
C MET A 1 -6.06 1.07 25.85
N THR A 2 -6.75 1.60 24.85
CA THR A 2 -8.10 1.14 24.53
C THR A 2 -7.95 0.04 23.49
N ASP A 3 -8.13 -1.21 23.91
CA ASP A 3 -8.15 -2.37 23.02
C ASP A 3 -9.37 -2.26 22.10
N SER A 4 -9.18 -1.59 20.97
CA SER A 4 -10.18 -1.48 19.93
C SER A 4 -10.18 -2.79 19.16
N LEU A 5 -11.31 -3.50 19.18
CA LEU A 5 -11.52 -4.69 18.34
C LEU A 5 -11.15 -4.42 16.88
N THR A 6 -11.41 -3.21 16.38
CA THR A 6 -11.04 -2.78 15.03
C THR A 6 -9.53 -2.84 14.83
N MET A 7 -8.74 -2.30 15.76
CA MET A 7 -7.28 -2.31 15.66
C MET A 7 -6.74 -3.74 15.76
N THR A 8 -7.23 -4.53 16.72
CA THR A 8 -6.85 -5.94 16.86
C THR A 8 -7.16 -6.75 15.59
N ALA A 9 -8.31 -6.51 14.97
CA ALA A 9 -8.69 -7.18 13.73
C ALA A 9 -7.80 -6.78 12.54
N ILE A 10 -7.49 -5.48 12.41
CA ILE A 10 -6.57 -4.97 11.38
C ILE A 10 -5.17 -5.56 11.57
N ASP A 11 -4.66 -5.60 12.81
CA ASP A 11 -3.34 -6.15 13.11
C ASP A 11 -3.26 -7.64 12.80
N ALA A 12 -4.27 -8.41 13.23
CA ALA A 12 -4.34 -9.85 12.96
C ALA A 12 -4.43 -10.14 11.46
N LEU A 13 -5.27 -9.39 10.73
CA LEU A 13 -5.38 -9.51 9.28
C LEU A 13 -4.06 -9.14 8.59
N SER A 14 -3.44 -8.03 9.00
CA SER A 14 -2.17 -7.58 8.46
C SER A 14 -1.09 -8.63 8.68
N GLN A 15 -0.97 -9.17 9.89
CA GLN A 15 -0.01 -10.23 10.19
C GLN A 15 -0.24 -11.47 9.31
N LEU A 16 -1.50 -11.88 9.14
CA LEU A 16 -1.86 -13.02 8.30
C LEU A 16 -1.43 -12.82 6.84
N VAL A 17 -1.83 -11.70 6.22
CA VAL A 17 -1.55 -11.43 4.80
C VAL A 17 -0.05 -11.26 4.56
N ASN A 18 0.66 -10.50 5.40
CA ASN A 18 2.12 -10.33 5.27
C ASN A 18 2.88 -11.65 5.41
N SER A 19 2.49 -12.49 6.38
CA SER A 19 3.12 -13.80 6.60
C SER A 19 2.89 -14.73 5.41
N TYR A 20 1.65 -14.81 4.93
CA TYR A 20 1.31 -15.64 3.77
C TYR A 20 2.04 -15.15 2.50
N ALA A 21 2.09 -13.83 2.26
CA ALA A 21 2.81 -13.26 1.12
C ALA A 21 4.33 -13.54 1.16
N SER A 22 4.93 -13.46 2.35
CA SER A 22 6.35 -13.79 2.51
C SER A 22 6.63 -15.27 2.23
N GLN A 23 5.74 -16.16 2.70
CA GLN A 23 5.83 -17.59 2.40
C GLN A 23 5.64 -17.88 0.90
N ALA A 24 4.61 -17.30 0.28
CA ALA A 24 4.30 -17.52 -1.13
C ALA A 24 5.39 -17.00 -2.08
N SER A 25 6.00 -15.86 -1.75
CA SER A 25 7.08 -15.27 -2.53
C SER A 25 8.47 -15.88 -2.26
N GLY A 26 8.60 -16.69 -1.20
CA GLY A 26 9.89 -17.27 -0.77
C GLY A 26 10.87 -16.25 -0.19
N GLN A 27 10.43 -15.03 0.11
CA GLN A 27 11.27 -13.96 0.68
C GLN A 27 10.51 -13.11 1.70
N ALA A 28 11.22 -12.47 2.61
CA ALA A 28 10.61 -11.54 3.56
C ALA A 28 10.19 -10.25 2.83
N LEU A 29 8.91 -9.87 2.96
CA LEU A 29 8.38 -8.64 2.39
C LEU A 29 8.27 -7.53 3.45
N PRO A 30 8.40 -6.25 3.06
CA PRO A 30 8.12 -5.14 3.96
C PRO A 30 6.68 -5.20 4.48
N THR A 31 6.50 -4.88 5.76
CA THR A 31 5.17 -4.93 6.40
C THR A 31 4.22 -3.91 5.78
N VAL A 32 3.00 -4.36 5.49
CA VAL A 32 1.89 -3.55 4.97
C VAL A 32 0.69 -3.66 5.91
N SER A 33 -0.06 -2.58 6.10
CA SER A 33 -1.35 -2.64 6.79
C SER A 33 -2.43 -3.08 5.82
N TRP A 34 -3.18 -4.11 6.17
CA TRP A 34 -4.21 -4.71 5.32
C TRP A 34 -5.60 -4.54 5.91
N MET A 35 -6.55 -4.25 5.03
CA MET A 35 -7.98 -4.31 5.30
C MET A 35 -8.63 -5.25 4.28
N TRP A 36 -9.81 -5.76 4.61
CA TRP A 36 -10.58 -6.58 3.70
C TRP A 36 -11.78 -5.78 3.20
N ASP A 37 -11.90 -5.61 1.89
CA ASP A 37 -13.09 -5.00 1.32
C ASP A 37 -14.22 -6.03 1.26
N CYS A 38 -15.05 -6.00 2.31
CA CYS A 38 -16.20 -6.89 2.42
C CYS A 38 -17.37 -6.46 1.52
N ARG A 39 -17.39 -5.23 1.01
CA ARG A 39 -18.53 -4.69 0.23
C ARG A 39 -18.65 -5.37 -1.12
N ALA A 40 -17.54 -5.78 -1.72
CA ALA A 40 -17.51 -6.54 -2.96
C ALA A 40 -18.36 -7.83 -2.89
N ARG A 41 -18.43 -8.51 -1.72
CA ARG A 41 -19.28 -9.72 -1.56
C ARG A 41 -20.79 -9.45 -1.64
N LEU A 42 -21.19 -8.19 -1.48
CA LEU A 42 -22.59 -7.76 -1.43
C LEU A 42 -23.04 -7.08 -2.72
N ASP A 43 -22.12 -6.81 -3.65
CA ASP A 43 -22.46 -6.17 -4.92
C ASP A 43 -23.00 -7.20 -5.92
N ALA A 44 -24.17 -6.90 -6.50
CA ALA A 44 -24.77 -7.68 -7.57
C ALA A 44 -23.96 -7.63 -8.88
N ALA A 45 -23.03 -6.68 -9.01
CA ALA A 45 -22.08 -6.58 -10.12
C ALA A 45 -20.99 -7.66 -10.10
N GLY A 46 -20.87 -8.42 -9.00
CA GLY A 46 -19.92 -9.54 -8.91
C GLY A 46 -18.46 -9.11 -8.75
N GLU A 47 -18.20 -7.93 -8.16
CA GLU A 47 -16.84 -7.59 -7.76
C GLU A 47 -16.33 -8.60 -6.73
N GLU A 48 -15.15 -9.19 -7.00
CA GLU A 48 -14.54 -10.13 -6.07
C GLU A 48 -13.99 -9.39 -4.85
N ALA A 49 -14.20 -9.97 -3.66
CA ALA A 49 -13.61 -9.45 -2.44
C ALA A 49 -12.09 -9.39 -2.56
N GLU A 50 -11.52 -8.24 -2.20
CA GLU A 50 -10.08 -8.01 -2.27
C GLU A 50 -9.51 -7.60 -0.91
N PHE A 51 -8.27 -8.00 -0.66
CA PHE A 51 -7.49 -7.43 0.43
C PHE A 51 -6.83 -6.14 -0.06
N CYS A 52 -7.11 -5.04 0.64
CA CYS A 52 -6.61 -3.71 0.36
C CYS A 52 -5.47 -3.39 1.32
N GLY A 53 -4.25 -3.35 0.78
CA GLY A 53 -3.05 -2.98 1.49
C GLY A 53 -2.70 -1.51 1.31
N SER A 54 -2.24 -0.88 2.38
CA SER A 54 -1.65 0.45 2.36
C SER A 54 -0.25 0.43 2.96
N ILE A 55 0.72 0.96 2.22
CA ILE A 55 2.04 1.27 2.78
C ILE A 55 1.91 2.55 3.62
N HIS A 56 2.49 2.53 4.82
CA HIS A 56 2.26 3.55 5.83
C HIS A 56 2.59 4.97 5.28
N PRO A 57 1.70 5.96 5.44
CA PRO A 57 1.90 7.29 4.88
C PRO A 57 3.08 8.04 5.51
N ASP A 58 3.47 7.69 6.73
CA ASP A 58 4.61 8.30 7.43
C ASP A 58 5.97 7.94 6.81
N LEU A 59 6.02 6.96 5.89
CA LEU A 59 7.26 6.64 5.19
C LEU A 59 7.54 7.70 4.10
N PRO A 60 8.82 8.11 3.93
CA PRO A 60 9.22 8.95 2.82
C PRO A 60 8.79 8.34 1.48
N ALA A 61 8.37 9.18 0.53
CA ALA A 61 7.87 8.76 -0.78
C ALA A 61 8.78 7.74 -1.50
N ALA A 62 10.11 7.91 -1.42
CA ALA A 62 11.08 6.99 -2.01
C ALA A 62 11.09 5.61 -1.33
N GLU A 63 10.93 5.55 -0.01
CA GLU A 63 10.83 4.30 0.75
C GLU A 63 9.48 3.62 0.49
N SER A 64 8.39 4.40 0.49
CA SER A 64 7.05 3.92 0.12
C SER A 64 7.04 3.29 -1.26
N ASN A 65 7.66 3.94 -2.25
CA ASN A 65 7.80 3.38 -3.60
C ASN A 65 8.68 2.12 -3.61
N SER A 66 9.77 2.09 -2.83
CA SER A 66 10.63 0.91 -2.73
C SER A 66 9.89 -0.30 -2.14
N HIS A 67 9.09 -0.09 -1.09
CA HIS A 67 8.25 -1.12 -0.51
C HIS A 67 7.18 -1.62 -1.50
N LEU A 68 6.54 -0.70 -2.21
CA LEU A 68 5.54 -1.03 -3.23
C LEU A 68 6.15 -1.90 -4.33
N MET A 69 7.33 -1.52 -4.83
CA MET A 69 8.03 -2.25 -5.89
C MET A 69 8.55 -3.62 -5.41
N ALA A 70 8.92 -3.75 -4.13
CA ALA A 70 9.29 -5.05 -3.57
C ALA A 70 8.12 -6.04 -3.63
N TRP A 71 6.94 -5.60 -3.18
CA TRP A 71 5.71 -6.39 -3.27
C TRP A 71 5.32 -6.71 -4.72
N ALA A 72 5.32 -5.71 -5.58
CA ALA A 72 4.93 -5.87 -6.97
C ALA A 72 5.80 -6.91 -7.70
N ARG A 73 7.11 -6.89 -7.48
CA ARG A 73 8.03 -7.87 -8.07
C ARG A 73 7.87 -9.25 -7.47
N ALA A 74 7.77 -9.34 -6.15
CA ALA A 74 7.68 -10.59 -5.41
C ALA A 74 6.46 -11.42 -5.79
N LEU A 75 5.32 -10.76 -6.01
CA LEU A 75 4.04 -11.38 -6.30
C LEU A 75 3.59 -11.20 -7.76
N GLN A 76 4.49 -10.71 -8.63
CA GLN A 76 4.20 -10.48 -10.05
C GLN A 76 2.92 -9.64 -10.27
N MET A 77 2.75 -8.60 -9.46
CA MET A 77 1.57 -7.73 -9.51
C MET A 77 1.63 -6.80 -10.72
N ASN A 78 0.47 -6.40 -11.20
CA ASN A 78 0.31 -5.48 -12.31
C ASN A 78 0.07 -4.06 -11.80
N ASP A 79 0.67 -3.09 -12.47
CA ASP A 79 0.38 -1.68 -12.23
C ASP A 79 -1.04 -1.38 -12.74
N VAL A 80 -1.89 -0.92 -11.84
CA VAL A 80 -3.29 -0.56 -12.12
C VAL A 80 -3.58 0.88 -11.71
N THR A 81 -2.53 1.70 -11.61
CA THR A 81 -2.62 3.10 -11.20
C THR A 81 -3.53 3.86 -12.16
N SER A 82 -4.64 4.38 -11.64
CA SER A 82 -5.55 5.22 -12.41
C SER A 82 -5.03 6.67 -12.50
N GLU A 83 -5.56 7.46 -13.44
CA GLU A 83 -5.28 8.90 -13.50
C GLU A 83 -5.65 9.61 -12.18
N ARG A 84 -6.74 9.19 -11.53
CA ARG A 84 -7.15 9.70 -10.23
C ARG A 84 -6.10 9.39 -9.15
N ASP A 85 -5.50 8.22 -9.18
CA ASP A 85 -4.46 7.85 -8.21
C ASP A 85 -3.17 8.62 -8.44
N ALA A 86 -2.71 8.67 -9.69
CA ALA A 86 -1.54 9.44 -10.09
C ALA A 86 -1.70 10.93 -9.72
N SER A 87 -2.86 11.53 -10.00
CA SER A 87 -3.15 12.92 -9.62
C SER A 87 -3.12 13.17 -8.11
N GLY A 88 -3.31 12.11 -7.31
CA GLY A 88 -3.20 12.15 -5.85
C GLY A 88 -1.82 11.75 -5.33
N GLY A 89 -0.79 11.64 -6.18
CA GLY A 89 0.56 11.22 -5.81
C GLY A 89 0.66 9.77 -5.37
N ARG A 90 -0.30 8.92 -5.77
CA ARG A 90 -0.38 7.51 -5.38
C ARG A 90 -0.04 6.59 -6.55
N ARG A 91 0.40 5.40 -6.19
CA ARG A 91 0.58 4.28 -7.11
C ARG A 91 -0.09 3.03 -6.57
N VAL A 92 -0.69 2.26 -7.47
CA VAL A 92 -1.53 1.11 -7.13
C VAL A 92 -1.10 -0.10 -7.94
N PHE A 93 -0.87 -1.21 -7.26
CA PHE A 93 -0.65 -2.52 -7.89
C PHE A 93 -1.74 -3.50 -7.48
N ALA A 94 -2.13 -4.38 -8.39
CA ALA A 94 -3.07 -5.46 -8.11
C ALA A 94 -2.55 -6.81 -8.60
N GLY A 95 -2.94 -7.86 -7.90
CA GLY A 95 -2.55 -9.23 -8.23
C GLY A 95 -3.35 -10.24 -7.41
N THR A 96 -2.81 -11.44 -7.32
CA THR A 96 -3.41 -12.54 -6.55
C THR A 96 -2.43 -13.05 -5.51
N LEU A 97 -2.94 -13.42 -4.35
CA LEU A 97 -2.20 -14.11 -3.31
C LEU A 97 -2.95 -15.39 -2.95
N GLY A 98 -2.42 -16.54 -3.34
CA GLY A 98 -3.24 -17.75 -3.49
C GLY A 98 -4.37 -17.48 -4.49
N ASP A 99 -5.60 -17.83 -4.12
CA ASP A 99 -6.80 -17.59 -4.93
C ASP A 99 -7.53 -16.28 -4.56
N SER A 100 -6.92 -15.41 -3.74
CA SER A 100 -7.52 -14.14 -3.30
C SER A 100 -6.94 -12.95 -4.05
N ARG A 101 -7.79 -12.01 -4.46
CA ARG A 101 -7.33 -10.73 -5.01
C ARG A 101 -6.69 -9.87 -3.94
N ILE A 102 -5.61 -9.21 -4.32
CA ILE A 102 -4.94 -8.20 -3.49
C ILE A 102 -4.73 -6.92 -4.28
N ARG A 103 -4.86 -5.79 -3.60
CA ARG A 103 -4.55 -4.46 -4.11
C ARG A 103 -3.68 -3.72 -3.11
N LEU A 104 -2.56 -3.18 -3.57
CA LEU A 104 -1.62 -2.46 -2.73
C LEU A 104 -1.48 -1.02 -3.22
N THR A 105 -1.66 -0.07 -2.31
CA THR A 105 -1.54 1.36 -2.59
C THR A 105 -0.43 1.99 -1.76
N ALA A 106 0.36 2.86 -2.38
CA ALA A 106 1.32 3.71 -1.68
C ALA A 106 1.26 5.15 -2.17
N VAL A 107 1.55 6.10 -1.29
CA VAL A 107 1.88 7.48 -1.67
C VAL A 107 3.35 7.49 -2.10
N ILE A 108 3.61 7.87 -3.35
CA ILE A 108 4.95 7.85 -3.96
C ILE A 108 5.43 9.23 -4.40
N GLU A 109 4.59 10.24 -4.27
CA GLU A 109 4.94 11.64 -4.45
C GLU A 109 4.48 12.41 -3.21
N SER A 110 5.36 13.26 -2.69
CA SER A 110 4.97 14.17 -1.60
C SER A 110 4.18 15.32 -2.21
N LEU A 111 2.92 15.51 -1.80
CA LEU A 111 2.07 16.62 -2.24
C LEU A 111 2.56 18.00 -1.72
N TRP A 112 3.63 18.03 -0.93
CA TRP A 112 4.27 19.27 -0.48
C TRP A 112 5.48 19.62 -1.34
N PRO A 113 5.52 20.80 -1.99
CA PRO A 113 6.78 21.37 -2.41
C PRO A 113 7.58 21.71 -1.14
N ALA A 114 8.80 21.21 -1.05
CA ALA A 114 9.80 21.70 -0.10
C ALA A 114 10.03 23.19 -0.38
N SER A 115 9.24 24.05 0.26
CA SER A 115 9.44 25.49 0.26
C SER A 115 10.47 25.83 1.33
N GLU A 116 11.73 25.54 1.05
CA GLU A 116 12.84 26.24 1.71
C GLU A 116 13.69 26.90 0.63
N THR A 117 13.24 28.10 0.25
CA THR A 117 14.08 29.17 -0.29
C THR A 117 15.29 29.34 0.63
N GLN A 118 16.45 28.80 0.25
CA GLN A 118 17.70 29.23 0.84
C GLN A 118 17.94 30.69 0.44
N PRO A 119 18.15 31.63 1.38
CA PRO A 119 18.62 32.96 1.02
C PRO A 119 20.06 32.83 0.53
N LEU A 120 20.30 33.26 -0.71
CA LEU A 120 21.65 33.55 -1.22
C LEU A 120 22.26 34.63 -0.32
N ILE A 121 23.19 34.24 0.56
CA ILE A 121 24.05 35.20 1.25
C ILE A 121 24.97 35.80 0.18
N VAL A 122 24.65 37.02 -0.26
CA VAL A 122 25.57 37.86 -1.03
C VAL A 122 26.59 38.41 -0.03
N LEU A 123 27.83 37.92 -0.11
CA LEU A 123 28.97 38.54 0.57
C LEU A 123 29.39 39.77 -0.24
N SER A 124 29.24 40.95 0.36
CA SER A 124 29.86 42.21 -0.06
C SER A 124 31.09 42.50 0.79
#